data_AF-A0A1H6VDN5-F1
#
_entry.id   AF-A0A1H6VDN5-F1
#
_cell.length_a   1.000
_cell.length_b   1.000
_cell.length_c   1.000
_cell.angle_alpha   90.00
_cell.angle_beta   90.00
_cell.angle_gamma   90.00
#
_symmetry.space_group_name_H-M   'P 1'
#
loop_
_entity.id
_entity.type
_entity.pdbx_description
1 polymer ?
#
loop_
_entity_poly.entity_id
_entity_poly.type
_entity_poly.pdbx_seq_one_letter_code
_entity_poly.pdbx_strand_id
1 'polypeptide(L)'
;CKKYHIRLSGPKLGRPKKDDRVDKTIEYKDNRDRIQVERDFSLAKRCHGLGMIRTRLAETTFSTIALAIVSLNLSKIQRNFLRALFDRNFRSFFRASSI
;
A
#
# COMPACT_ATOMS: atom_id res chain seq x y z
N CYS A 1 10.21 17.27 -8.39
CA CYS A 1 8.80 17.37 -7.93
C CYS A 1 8.05 18.56 -8.53
N LYS A 2 8.51 19.82 -8.34
CA LYS A 2 7.88 21.00 -8.97
C LYS A 2 7.70 20.90 -10.48
N LYS A 3 8.74 20.45 -11.21
CA LYS A 3 8.69 20.22 -12.68
C LYS A 3 7.57 19.27 -13.14
N TYR A 4 7.19 18.32 -12.29
CA TYR A 4 6.19 17.28 -12.60
C TYR A 4 4.87 17.52 -11.88
N HIS A 5 4.65 18.72 -11.32
CA HIS A 5 3.46 19.05 -10.53
C HIS A 5 3.18 18.09 -9.37
N ILE A 6 4.24 17.44 -8.85
CA ILE A 6 4.14 16.57 -7.68
C ILE A 6 4.21 17.44 -6.43
N ARG A 7 3.13 17.47 -5.66
CA ARG A 7 3.10 18.11 -4.34
C ARG A 7 3.90 17.28 -3.36
N LEU A 8 4.82 17.94 -2.64
CA LEU A 8 5.53 17.34 -1.54
C LEU A 8 4.71 17.54 -0.26
N SER A 9 4.28 16.44 0.33
CA SER A 9 3.48 16.40 1.55
C SER A 9 4.36 16.17 2.77
N GLY A 10 3.83 16.51 3.96
CA GLY A 10 4.55 16.38 5.23
C GLY A 10 5.35 17.64 5.63
N PRO A 11 5.86 17.67 6.87
CA PRO A 11 6.61 18.81 7.38
C PRO A 11 7.89 19.02 6.55
N LYS A 12 8.22 20.29 6.30
CA LYS A 12 9.49 20.64 5.64
C LYS A 12 10.65 20.14 6.52
N LEU A 13 11.69 19.62 5.88
CA LEU A 13 12.92 19.29 6.58
C LEU A 13 13.52 20.56 7.21
N GLY A 14 13.97 20.46 8.45
CA GLY A 14 14.56 21.57 9.20
C GLY A 14 13.58 22.31 10.11
N ARG A 15 13.90 23.57 10.43
CA ARG A 15 13.11 24.37 11.39
C ARG A 15 11.76 24.77 10.78
N PRO A 16 10.63 24.50 11.46
CA PRO A 16 9.33 24.95 10.99
C PRO A 16 9.22 26.48 10.97
N LYS A 17 8.49 27.02 9.98
CA LYS A 17 8.16 28.44 9.92
C LYS A 17 7.17 28.80 11.02
N LYS A 18 7.26 30.02 11.54
CA LYS A 18 6.45 30.51 12.68
C LYS A 18 4.93 30.46 12.42
N ASP A 19 4.49 30.62 11.16
CA ASP A 19 3.09 30.70 10.77
C ASP A 19 2.71 29.74 9.61
N ASP A 20 3.18 28.48 9.62
CA ASP A 20 2.75 27.50 8.62
C ASP A 20 1.30 27.04 8.95
N ARG A 21 0.30 27.67 8.33
CA ARG A 21 -1.08 27.18 8.35
C ARG A 21 -1.20 25.99 7.39
N VAL A 22 -1.23 24.80 7.94
CA VAL A 22 -1.43 23.55 7.18
C VAL A 22 -2.93 23.29 7.01
N ASP A 23 -3.34 23.00 5.78
CA ASP A 23 -4.70 22.52 5.51
C ASP A 23 -4.83 21.08 6.03
N LYS A 24 -5.59 20.92 7.12
CA LYS A 24 -5.81 19.65 7.80
C LYS A 24 -6.45 18.59 6.90
N THR A 25 -7.30 19.00 5.95
CA THR A 25 -8.00 18.05 5.06
C THR A 25 -7.01 17.41 4.08
N ILE A 26 -6.12 18.23 3.54
CA ILE A 26 -5.06 17.80 2.64
C ILE A 26 -4.06 16.92 3.39
N GLU A 27 -3.63 17.33 4.58
CA GLU A 27 -2.71 16.58 5.43
C GLU A 27 -3.26 15.20 5.79
N TYR A 28 -4.54 15.11 6.15
CA TYR A 28 -5.18 13.82 6.45
C TYR A 28 -5.14 12.87 5.24
N LYS A 29 -5.49 13.37 4.05
CA LYS A 29 -5.46 12.58 2.82
C LYS A 29 -4.05 12.07 2.51
N ASP A 30 -3.05 12.95 2.60
CA ASP A 30 -1.64 12.58 2.43
C ASP A 30 -1.19 11.50 3.39
N ASN A 31 -1.57 11.64 4.67
CA ASN A 31 -1.15 10.68 5.69
C ASN A 31 -1.82 9.32 5.46
N ARG A 32 -3.09 9.28 5.05
CA ARG A 32 -3.79 8.05 4.68
C ARG A 32 -3.09 7.35 3.51
N ASP A 33 -2.74 8.10 2.47
CA ASP A 33 -2.09 7.56 1.27
C ASP A 33 -0.67 7.07 1.60
N ARG A 34 0.11 7.84 2.38
CA ARG A 34 1.44 7.44 2.87
C ARG A 34 1.37 6.15 3.68
N ILE A 35 0.45 6.06 4.64
CA ILE A 35 0.28 4.88 5.49
C ILE A 35 -0.02 3.64 4.64
N GLN A 36 -0.89 3.76 3.63
CA GLN A 36 -1.20 2.65 2.74
C GLN A 36 0.04 2.17 1.98
N VAL A 37 0.81 3.09 1.43
CA VAL A 37 2.06 2.79 0.71
C VAL A 37 3.10 2.13 1.63
N GLU A 38 3.31 2.67 2.84
CA GLU A 38 4.27 2.11 3.80
C GLU A 38 3.89 0.70 4.27
N ARG A 39 2.59 0.45 4.50
CA ARG A 39 2.08 -0.89 4.83
C ARG A 39 2.35 -1.88 3.71
N ASP A 40 2.11 -1.47 2.46
CA ASP A 40 2.35 -2.30 1.29
C ASP A 40 3.83 -2.61 1.11
N PHE A 41 4.72 -1.63 1.27
CA PHE A 41 6.17 -1.85 1.21
C PHE A 41 6.68 -2.72 2.38
N SER A 42 6.12 -2.57 3.58
CA SER A 42 6.43 -3.43 4.72
C SER A 42 6.06 -4.90 4.43
N LEU A 43 4.85 -5.13 3.90
CA LEU A 43 4.40 -6.45 3.47
C LEU A 43 5.29 -7.01 2.35
N ALA A 44 5.59 -6.20 1.34
CA ALA A 44 6.40 -6.62 0.21
C ALA A 44 7.81 -7.07 0.65
N LYS A 45 8.42 -6.33 1.57
CA LYS A 45 9.74 -6.68 2.15
C LYS A 45 9.71 -7.98 2.94
N ARG A 46 8.70 -8.18 3.81
CA ARG A 46 8.62 -9.34 4.71
C ARG A 46 8.06 -10.60 4.05
N CYS A 47 7.06 -10.47 3.19
CA CYS A 47 6.23 -11.57 2.71
C CYS A 47 6.34 -11.83 1.20
N HIS A 48 6.88 -10.89 0.42
CA HIS A 48 7.00 -11.03 -1.04
C HIS A 48 8.46 -10.93 -1.54
N GLY A 49 9.44 -11.15 -0.66
CA GLY A 49 10.83 -11.32 -1.06
C GLY A 49 11.62 -10.05 -1.37
N LEU A 50 11.00 -8.86 -1.37
CA LEU A 50 11.75 -7.60 -1.61
C LEU A 50 12.87 -7.37 -0.59
N GLY A 51 12.72 -7.84 0.65
CA GLY A 51 13.74 -7.70 1.70
C GLY A 51 14.92 -8.67 1.55
N MET A 52 14.81 -9.66 0.67
CA MET A 52 15.79 -10.75 0.49
C MET A 52 16.52 -10.69 -0.86
N ILE A 53 16.34 -9.62 -1.64
CA ILE A 53 16.99 -9.47 -2.94
C ILE A 53 18.50 -9.27 -2.73
N ARG A 54 19.28 -10.26 -3.18
CA ARG A 54 20.76 -10.27 -3.14
C ARG A 54 21.37 -10.57 -4.52
N THR A 55 20.60 -10.31 -5.58
CA THR A 55 20.99 -10.53 -6.98
C THR A 55 22.16 -9.63 -7.37
N ARG A 56 23.06 -10.15 -8.21
CA ARG A 56 24.28 -9.42 -8.63
C ARG A 56 24.09 -8.65 -9.94
N LEU A 57 23.30 -9.20 -10.87
CA LEU A 57 23.03 -8.59 -12.16
C LEU A 57 21.82 -7.64 -12.06
N ALA A 58 21.93 -6.49 -12.73
CA ALA A 58 20.85 -5.50 -12.79
C ALA A 58 19.55 -6.12 -13.31
N GLU A 59 19.61 -6.84 -14.43
CA GLU A 59 18.45 -7.49 -15.05
C GLU A 59 17.71 -8.44 -14.08
N THR A 60 18.43 -9.33 -13.41
CA THR A 60 17.84 -10.25 -12.42
C THR A 60 17.25 -9.48 -11.23
N THR A 61 17.89 -8.39 -10.81
CA THR A 61 17.39 -7.52 -9.75
C THR A 61 16.05 -6.90 -10.15
N PHE A 62 15.96 -6.34 -11.36
CA PHE A 62 14.72 -5.77 -11.88
C PHE A 62 13.61 -6.80 -11.98
N SER A 63 13.90 -7.96 -12.58
CA SER A 63 12.92 -9.05 -12.71
C SER A 63 12.43 -9.55 -11.35
N THR A 64 13.32 -9.66 -10.37
CA THR A 64 12.95 -10.10 -9.00
C THR A 64 12.07 -9.05 -8.29
N ILE A 65 12.40 -7.76 -8.43
CA ILE A 65 11.55 -6.67 -7.91
C ILE A 65 10.16 -6.72 -8.57
N ALA A 66 10.10 -6.89 -9.88
CA ALA A 66 8.84 -6.95 -10.62
C ALA A 66 7.97 -8.13 -10.16
N LEU A 67 8.55 -9.33 -10.04
CA LEU A 67 7.86 -10.52 -9.55
C LEU A 67 7.34 -10.35 -8.12
N ALA A 68 8.12 -9.72 -7.24
CA ALA A 68 7.68 -9.43 -5.87
C ALA A 68 6.45 -8.51 -5.84
N ILE A 69 6.42 -7.48 -6.70
CA ILE A 69 5.28 -6.56 -6.82
C ILE A 69 4.05 -7.28 -7.40
N VAL A 70 4.25 -8.13 -8.42
CA VAL A 70 3.17 -8.97 -8.97
C VAL A 70 2.59 -9.89 -7.89
N SER A 71 3.44 -10.56 -7.12
CA SER A 71 3.05 -11.42 -6.00
C SER A 71 2.24 -10.65 -4.94
N LEU A 72 2.67 -9.45 -4.58
CA LEU A 72 1.95 -8.59 -3.63
C LEU A 72 0.54 -8.26 -4.14
N ASN A 73 0.41 -7.88 -5.40
CA ASN A 73 -0.87 -7.50 -6.02
C ASN A 73 -1.80 -8.71 -6.16
N LEU A 74 -1.29 -9.86 -6.60
CA LEU A 74 -2.07 -11.10 -6.66
C LEU A 74 -2.61 -11.49 -5.28
N SER A 75 -1.78 -11.40 -4.25
CA SER A 75 -2.18 -11.70 -2.88
C SER A 75 -3.29 -10.75 -2.37
N LYS A 76 -3.27 -9.47 -2.77
CA LYS A 76 -4.36 -8.52 -2.49
C LYS A 76 -5.67 -8.92 -3.17
N ILE A 77 -5.61 -9.25 -4.47
CA ILE A 77 -6.77 -9.68 -5.25
C ILE A 77 -7.36 -10.96 -4.66
N GLN A 78 -6.52 -11.94 -4.36
CA GLN A 78 -6.93 -13.21 -3.76
C GLN A 78 -7.62 -13.00 -2.40
N ARG A 79 -7.05 -12.18 -1.51
CA ARG A 79 -7.69 -11.85 -0.22
C ARG A 79 -9.07 -11.22 -0.40
N ASN A 80 -9.19 -10.26 -1.33
CA ASN A 80 -10.47 -9.59 -1.58
C ASN A 80 -11.51 -10.56 -2.14
N PHE A 81 -11.11 -11.43 -3.06
CA PHE A 81 -11.96 -12.47 -3.63
C PHE A 81 -12.44 -13.45 -2.56
N LEU A 82 -11.53 -13.98 -1.74
CA LEU A 82 -11.86 -14.90 -0.65
C LEU A 82 -12.78 -14.25 0.39
N ARG A 83 -12.53 -13.00 0.75
CA ARG A 83 -13.41 -12.24 1.66
C ARG A 83 -14.81 -12.09 1.08
N ALA A 84 -14.93 -11.70 -0.18
CA ALA A 84 -16.22 -11.56 -0.84
C ALA A 84 -16.96 -12.91 -0.93
N LEU A 85 -16.27 -14.01 -1.21
CA LEU A 85 -16.85 -15.34 -1.16
C LEU A 85 -17.33 -15.71 0.24
N PHE A 86 -16.51 -15.48 1.27
CA PHE A 86 -16.87 -15.80 2.65
C PHE A 86 -18.08 -14.98 3.11
N ASP A 87 -18.09 -13.67 2.84
CA ASP A 87 -19.21 -12.78 3.17
C ASP A 87 -20.51 -13.21 2.47
N ARG A 88 -20.44 -13.66 1.21
CA ARG A 88 -21.61 -14.19 0.49
C ARG A 88 -22.13 -15.48 1.10
N ASN A 89 -21.25 -16.45 1.38
CA ASN A 89 -21.63 -17.73 1.97
C ASN A 89 -22.21 -17.55 3.37
N PHE A 90 -21.58 -16.70 4.20
CA PHE A 90 -22.05 -16.38 5.54
C PHE A 90 -23.44 -15.73 5.47
N ARG A 91 -23.64 -14.70 4.64
CA ARG A 91 -24.98 -14.09 4.46
C ARG A 91 -26.03 -15.08 3.98
N SER A 92 -25.67 -15.97 3.06
CA SER A 92 -26.57 -17.03 2.58
C SER A 92 -26.97 -17.99 3.70
N PHE A 93 -26.01 -18.37 4.55
CA PHE A 93 -26.25 -19.25 5.70
C PHE A 93 -27.21 -18.63 6.72
N PHE A 94 -26.98 -17.39 7.16
CA PHE A 94 -27.88 -16.72 8.11
C PHE A 94 -29.27 -16.46 7.54
N ARG A 95 -29.37 -16.25 6.23
CA ARG A 95 -30.66 -16.07 5.54
C ARG A 95 -31.43 -17.38 5.40
N ALA A 96 -30.74 -18.51 5.29
CA ALA A 96 -31.34 -19.84 5.26
C ALA A 96 -31.77 -20.35 6.66
N SER A 97 -31.14 -19.89 7.75
CA SER A 97 -31.52 -20.23 9.13
C SER A 97 -32.55 -19.31 9.77
N SER A 98 -33.00 -18.25 9.07
CA SER A 98 -34.03 -17.30 9.54
C SER A 98 -35.41 -17.56 8.91
N ILE A 99 -35.61 -18.74 8.32
CA ILE A 99 -36.87 -19.30 7.81
C ILE A 99 -37.04 -20.65 8.52
#